data_AF-A0A661BCV0-F1
#
_entry.id   AF-A0A661BCV0-F1
#
_cell.length_a   1.000
_cell.length_b   1.000
_cell.length_c   1.000
_cell.angle_alpha   90.00
_cell.angle_beta   90.00
_cell.angle_gamma   90.00
#
_symmetry.space_group_name_H-M   'P 1'
#
loop_
_entity.id
_entity.type
_entity.pdbx_description
1 polymer ?
#
loop_
_entity_poly.entity_id
_entity_poly.type
_entity_poly.pdbx_seq_one_letter_code
_entity_poly.pdbx_strand_id
1 'polypeptide(L)'
;MIIHCVSTKEQFSINAPGPVISPAELGILYDRLKCLSPKPSFFVASGSIPRGLSSDVYNQLGSPLSSAGVKVVVDTDGDALKSAISIPPFMVKPNIHELERLTGHRLSGIDDIAREAKRLTKTGIKYVVVSMGKEGLIVAGKDELFRVIPPEVRVVTTTGAGDATVAGIVFSLDKGKGIKEAARFGAACGTATTISPGTATMRREDMERILGEVAVQDL
;
A
#
# COMPACT_ATOMS: atom_id res chain seq x y z
N MET A 1 -20.66 -2.35 -7.28
CA MET A 1 -21.75 -1.35 -7.18
C MET A 1 -21.76 -0.79 -5.78
N ILE A 2 -21.75 0.53 -5.63
CA ILE A 2 -21.87 1.20 -4.34
C ILE A 2 -23.29 1.75 -4.22
N ILE A 3 -23.98 1.45 -3.12
CA ILE A 3 -25.32 1.94 -2.81
C ILE A 3 -25.21 2.84 -1.58
N HIS A 4 -25.69 4.08 -1.68
CA HIS A 4 -25.78 5.01 -0.56
C HIS A 4 -27.21 5.07 -0.04
N CYS A 5 -27.42 4.72 1.23
CA CYS A 5 -28.71 4.87 1.88
C CYS A 5 -28.89 6.32 2.34
N VAL A 6 -29.83 7.05 1.74
CA VAL A 6 -30.03 8.49 2.00
C VAL A 6 -30.50 8.74 3.45
N SER A 7 -31.31 7.84 4.01
CA SER A 7 -31.87 8.00 5.36
C SER A 7 -30.86 7.67 6.46
N THR A 8 -30.08 6.61 6.32
CA THR A 8 -29.11 6.16 7.34
C THR A 8 -27.70 6.72 7.12
N LYS A 9 -27.43 7.29 5.95
CA LYS A 9 -26.08 7.69 5.48
C LYS A 9 -25.09 6.53 5.39
N GLU A 10 -25.58 5.30 5.41
CA GLU A 10 -24.74 4.10 5.26
C GLU A 10 -24.37 3.87 3.80
N GLN A 11 -23.24 3.18 3.60
CA GLN A 11 -22.73 2.79 2.30
C GLN A 11 -22.61 1.26 2.23
N PHE A 12 -23.24 0.68 1.22
CA PHE A 12 -23.18 -0.75 0.93
C PHE A 12 -22.40 -0.99 -0.35
N SER A 13 -21.54 -2.00 -0.36
CA SER A 13 -20.76 -2.37 -1.54
C SER A 13 -21.11 -3.79 -1.97
N ILE A 14 -21.52 -3.93 -3.23
CA ILE A 14 -21.77 -5.22 -3.89
C ILE A 14 -20.67 -5.43 -4.93
N ASN A 15 -19.76 -6.37 -4.66
CA ASN A 15 -18.64 -6.69 -5.53
C ASN A 15 -18.90 -7.98 -6.28
N ALA A 16 -18.73 -7.96 -7.60
CA ALA A 16 -18.75 -9.19 -8.40
C ALA A 16 -17.46 -10.00 -8.16
N PRO A 17 -17.50 -11.34 -8.23
CA PRO A 17 -16.34 -12.19 -7.95
C PRO A 17 -15.23 -12.13 -9.01
N GLY A 18 -15.40 -11.34 -10.08
CA GLY A 18 -14.47 -11.26 -11.20
C GLY A 18 -14.41 -12.53 -12.08
N PRO A 19 -13.64 -12.51 -13.17
CA PRO A 19 -13.45 -13.68 -14.03
C PRO A 19 -12.60 -14.76 -13.35
N VAL A 20 -12.61 -15.97 -13.93
CA VAL A 20 -11.61 -17.00 -13.62
C VAL A 20 -10.49 -16.86 -14.64
N ILE A 21 -9.27 -16.58 -14.18
CA ILE A 21 -8.10 -16.41 -15.03
C ILE A 21 -7.35 -17.73 -15.14
N SER A 22 -7.01 -18.10 -16.37
CA SER A 22 -6.23 -19.30 -16.68
C SER A 22 -4.71 -19.04 -16.58
N PRO A 23 -3.89 -20.09 -16.39
CA PRO A 23 -2.43 -19.96 -16.43
C PRO A 23 -1.91 -19.39 -17.77
N ALA A 24 -2.58 -19.68 -18.89
CA ALA A 24 -2.21 -19.16 -20.20
C ALA A 24 -2.40 -17.63 -20.28
N GLU A 25 -3.50 -17.10 -19.75
CA GLU A 25 -3.76 -15.66 -19.69
C GLU A 25 -2.77 -14.94 -18.77
N LEU A 26 -2.40 -15.56 -17.64
CA LEU A 26 -1.34 -15.04 -16.77
C LEU A 26 0.01 -15.01 -17.51
N GLY A 27 0.32 -16.04 -18.31
CA GLY A 27 1.52 -16.09 -19.15
C GLY A 27 1.61 -14.92 -20.13
N ILE A 28 0.49 -14.48 -20.71
CA ILE A 28 0.45 -13.30 -21.59
C ILE A 28 0.86 -12.02 -20.84
N LEU A 29 0.39 -11.83 -19.60
CA LEU A 29 0.81 -10.71 -18.76
C LEU A 29 2.30 -10.79 -18.42
N TYR A 30 2.77 -11.98 -18.06
CA TYR A 30 4.17 -12.23 -17.74
C TYR A 30 5.10 -11.86 -18.89
N ASP A 31 4.80 -12.31 -20.11
CA ASP A 31 5.61 -12.02 -21.30
C ASP A 31 5.65 -10.51 -21.59
N ARG A 32 4.52 -9.81 -21.43
CA ARG A 32 4.48 -8.35 -21.58
C ARG A 32 5.39 -7.64 -20.58
N LEU A 33 5.33 -8.01 -19.30
CA LEU A 33 6.19 -7.43 -18.26
C LEU A 33 7.68 -7.69 -18.54
N LYS A 34 8.00 -8.91 -19.02
CA LYS A 34 9.36 -9.30 -19.40
C LYS A 34 9.89 -8.51 -20.59
N CYS A 35 9.03 -8.13 -21.53
CA CYS A 35 9.39 -7.36 -22.72
C CYS A 35 9.41 -5.83 -22.53
N LEU A 36 8.99 -5.29 -21.38
CA LEU A 36 9.05 -3.85 -21.11
C LEU A 36 10.49 -3.32 -21.24
N SER A 37 10.66 -2.28 -22.06
CA SER A 37 11.90 -1.55 -22.28
C SER A 37 11.61 -0.05 -22.47
N PRO A 38 12.24 0.86 -21.70
CA PRO A 38 13.13 0.57 -20.58
C PRO A 38 12.38 -0.15 -19.44
N LYS A 39 13.13 -0.82 -18.56
CA LYS A 39 12.53 -1.40 -17.35
C LYS A 39 12.04 -0.27 -16.42
N PRO A 40 10.87 -0.42 -15.79
CA PRO A 40 10.37 0.58 -14.86
C PRO A 40 11.20 0.58 -13.57
N SER A 41 11.27 1.71 -12.88
CA SER A 41 11.91 1.80 -11.56
C SER A 41 11.16 0.98 -10.49
N PHE A 42 9.84 0.89 -10.61
CA PHE A 42 8.93 0.25 -9.65
C PHE A 42 7.92 -0.65 -10.36
N PHE A 43 7.54 -1.72 -9.67
CA PHE A 43 6.39 -2.57 -10.01
C PHE A 43 5.48 -2.63 -8.80
N VAL A 44 4.22 -2.18 -8.95
CA VAL A 44 3.24 -2.15 -7.85
C VAL A 44 2.19 -3.22 -8.10
N ALA A 45 2.10 -4.18 -7.19
CA ALA A 45 1.07 -5.20 -7.14
C ALA A 45 0.08 -4.85 -6.03
N SER A 46 -1.15 -4.45 -6.39
CA SER A 46 -2.19 -4.05 -5.44
C SER A 46 -3.48 -4.82 -5.67
N GLY A 47 -4.18 -5.12 -4.57
CA GLY A 47 -5.53 -5.68 -4.57
C GLY A 47 -5.58 -7.18 -4.34
N SER A 48 -6.81 -7.71 -4.37
CA SER A 48 -7.09 -9.13 -4.20
C SER A 48 -6.76 -9.94 -5.46
N ILE A 49 -6.48 -11.22 -5.26
CA ILE A 49 -6.11 -12.12 -6.36
C ILE A 49 -7.38 -12.62 -7.08
N PRO A 50 -7.44 -12.53 -8.42
CA PRO A 50 -8.54 -13.08 -9.21
C PRO A 50 -8.69 -14.59 -9.04
N ARG A 51 -9.91 -15.10 -9.24
CA ARG A 51 -10.17 -16.55 -9.20
C ARG A 51 -9.34 -17.28 -10.26
N GLY A 52 -8.91 -18.50 -9.96
CA GLY A 52 -8.09 -19.32 -10.86
C GLY A 52 -6.58 -19.12 -10.71
N LEU A 53 -6.14 -18.11 -9.96
CA LEU A 53 -4.73 -17.86 -9.69
C LEU A 53 -4.33 -18.30 -8.27
N SER A 54 -3.06 -18.66 -8.13
CA SER A 54 -2.43 -18.96 -6.83
C SER A 54 -2.22 -17.68 -6.01
N SER A 55 -2.17 -17.81 -4.68
CA SER A 55 -1.76 -16.72 -3.77
C SER A 55 -0.35 -16.19 -4.07
N ASP A 56 0.46 -17.00 -4.74
CA ASP A 56 1.85 -16.70 -5.12
C ASP A 56 2.00 -15.88 -6.42
N VAL A 57 0.90 -15.46 -7.05
CA VAL A 57 0.94 -14.73 -8.33
C VAL A 57 1.82 -13.48 -8.30
N TYR A 58 1.86 -12.74 -7.19
CA TYR A 58 2.69 -11.54 -7.09
C TYR A 58 4.18 -11.85 -7.02
N ASN A 59 4.58 -12.99 -6.48
CA ASN A 59 5.96 -13.45 -6.55
C ASN A 59 6.33 -13.92 -7.95
N GLN A 60 5.43 -14.66 -8.62
CA GLN A 60 5.63 -15.13 -9.99
C GLN A 60 5.88 -13.97 -10.96
N LEU A 61 5.15 -12.86 -10.78
CA LEU A 61 5.30 -11.65 -11.59
C LEU A 61 6.46 -10.76 -11.10
N GLY A 62 6.65 -10.62 -9.79
CA GLY A 62 7.59 -9.69 -9.19
C GLY A 62 9.04 -10.17 -9.15
N SER A 63 9.28 -11.47 -8.96
CA SER A 63 10.64 -12.02 -8.79
C SER A 63 11.57 -11.79 -9.99
N PRO A 64 11.13 -12.01 -11.26
CA PRO A 64 11.96 -11.69 -12.42
C PRO A 64 12.24 -10.19 -12.57
N LEU A 65 11.28 -9.34 -12.19
CA LEU A 65 11.43 -7.88 -12.23
C LEU A 65 12.42 -7.42 -11.16
N SER A 66 12.31 -7.95 -9.95
CA SER A 66 13.25 -7.71 -8.85
C SER A 66 14.69 -8.09 -9.24
N SER A 67 14.85 -9.24 -9.89
CA SER A 67 16.15 -9.72 -10.41
C SER A 67 16.75 -8.78 -11.47
N ALA A 68 15.91 -8.01 -12.16
CA ALA A 68 16.30 -6.99 -13.13
C ALA A 68 16.47 -5.58 -12.51
N GLY A 69 16.44 -5.46 -11.17
CA GLY A 69 16.62 -4.21 -10.44
C GLY A 69 15.35 -3.38 -10.24
N VAL A 70 14.17 -3.90 -10.61
CA VAL A 70 12.89 -3.22 -10.40
C VAL A 70 12.48 -3.34 -8.93
N LYS A 71 12.07 -2.22 -8.31
CA LYS A 71 11.60 -2.22 -6.91
C LYS A 71 10.15 -2.70 -6.85
N VAL A 72 9.93 -3.89 -6.27
CA VAL A 72 8.59 -4.48 -6.12
C VAL A 72 7.88 -3.94 -4.88
N VAL A 73 6.67 -3.41 -5.06
CA VAL A 73 5.80 -2.91 -3.99
C VAL A 73 4.53 -3.75 -3.96
N VAL A 74 4.12 -4.21 -2.78
CA VAL A 74 2.92 -5.04 -2.61
C VAL A 74 1.95 -4.40 -1.62
N ASP A 75 0.70 -4.21 -2.05
CA ASP A 75 -0.43 -3.75 -1.24
C ASP A 75 -1.59 -4.73 -1.36
N THR A 76 -1.60 -5.73 -0.50
CA THR A 76 -2.58 -6.83 -0.53
C THR A 76 -2.77 -7.38 0.88
N ASP A 77 -3.63 -8.37 1.02
CA ASP A 77 -4.03 -8.95 2.30
C ASP A 77 -4.02 -10.49 2.27
N GLY A 78 -4.08 -11.10 3.45
CA GLY A 78 -4.33 -12.52 3.63
C GLY A 78 -3.21 -13.38 3.08
N ASP A 79 -3.59 -14.47 2.43
CA ASP A 79 -2.62 -15.44 1.91
C ASP A 79 -1.77 -14.87 0.78
N ALA A 80 -2.29 -13.87 0.04
CA ALA A 80 -1.52 -13.14 -0.96
C ALA A 80 -0.36 -12.38 -0.33
N LEU A 81 -0.61 -11.68 0.79
CA LEU A 81 0.43 -10.93 1.51
C LEU A 81 1.44 -11.88 2.15
N LYS A 82 0.96 -12.95 2.80
CA LYS A 82 1.80 -14.00 3.39
C LYS A 82 2.73 -14.63 2.35
N SER A 83 2.19 -14.94 1.16
CA SER A 83 2.99 -15.48 0.06
C SER A 83 3.97 -14.43 -0.46
N ALA A 84 3.53 -13.19 -0.70
CA ALA A 84 4.36 -12.12 -1.24
C ALA A 84 5.59 -11.80 -0.37
N ILE A 85 5.50 -11.91 0.96
CA ILE A 85 6.67 -11.65 1.83
C ILE A 85 7.71 -12.78 1.84
N SER A 86 7.39 -13.96 1.29
CA SER A 86 8.34 -15.09 1.21
C SER A 86 9.47 -14.83 0.21
N ILE A 87 9.23 -13.99 -0.79
CA ILE A 87 10.25 -13.40 -1.66
C ILE A 87 10.25 -11.90 -1.37
N PRO A 88 11.16 -11.41 -0.50
CA PRO A 88 11.01 -10.09 0.10
C PRO A 88 10.87 -8.96 -0.93
N PRO A 89 9.73 -8.24 -0.95
CA PRO A 89 9.57 -7.09 -1.82
C PRO A 89 10.37 -5.89 -1.29
N PHE A 90 10.50 -4.86 -2.13
CA PHE A 90 11.06 -3.58 -1.72
C PHE A 90 10.18 -2.91 -0.67
N MET A 91 8.85 -2.94 -0.83
CA MET A 91 7.94 -2.35 0.15
C MET A 91 6.64 -3.16 0.28
N VAL A 92 6.12 -3.26 1.50
CA VAL A 92 4.73 -3.68 1.76
C VAL A 92 3.98 -2.59 2.52
N LYS A 93 2.66 -2.47 2.28
CA LYS A 93 1.81 -1.51 2.99
C LYS A 93 0.60 -2.16 3.69
N PRO A 94 0.75 -3.00 4.73
CA PRO A 94 -0.40 -3.49 5.47
C PRO A 94 -1.09 -2.36 6.26
N ASN A 95 -2.39 -2.46 6.51
CA ASN A 95 -3.03 -1.80 7.64
C ASN A 95 -2.85 -2.61 8.94
N ILE A 96 -3.33 -2.10 10.08
CA ILE A 96 -3.19 -2.76 11.38
C ILE A 96 -3.77 -4.18 11.35
N HIS A 97 -4.98 -4.37 10.82
CA HIS A 97 -5.64 -5.67 10.79
C HIS A 97 -4.95 -6.67 9.84
N GLU A 98 -4.42 -6.19 8.72
CA GLU A 98 -3.62 -6.99 7.78
C GLU A 98 -2.31 -7.43 8.43
N LEU A 99 -1.67 -6.54 9.20
CA LEU A 99 -0.46 -6.85 9.96
C LEU A 99 -0.75 -7.87 11.07
N GLU A 100 -1.84 -7.73 11.81
CA GLU A 100 -2.29 -8.72 12.80
C GLU A 100 -2.51 -10.10 12.16
N ARG A 101 -3.20 -10.16 11.01
CA ARG A 101 -3.41 -11.42 10.26
C ARG A 101 -2.12 -12.03 9.73
N LEU A 102 -1.18 -11.19 9.28
CA LEU A 102 0.10 -11.61 8.74
C LEU A 102 1.00 -12.19 9.84
N THR A 103 1.03 -11.54 11.00
CA THR A 103 1.94 -11.86 12.11
C THR A 103 1.36 -12.86 13.10
N GLY A 104 0.03 -12.95 13.19
CA GLY A 104 -0.67 -13.74 14.21
C GLY A 104 -0.68 -13.09 15.60
N HIS A 105 -0.17 -11.86 15.74
CA HIS A 105 -0.12 -11.12 17.00
C HIS A 105 -1.22 -10.05 17.04
N ARG A 106 -1.87 -9.88 18.19
CA ARG A 106 -2.72 -8.70 18.43
C ARG A 106 -1.85 -7.50 18.73
N LEU A 107 -2.21 -6.34 18.18
CA LEU A 107 -1.41 -5.11 18.32
C LEU A 107 -2.18 -4.10 19.16
N SER A 108 -1.63 -3.74 20.30
CA SER A 108 -2.30 -2.92 21.32
C SER A 108 -1.68 -1.51 21.48
N GLY A 109 -1.15 -0.96 20.40
CA GLY A 109 -0.66 0.42 20.38
C GLY A 109 0.44 0.66 19.34
N ILE A 110 0.92 1.91 19.30
CA ILE A 110 1.96 2.37 18.37
C ILE A 110 3.24 1.53 18.52
N ASP A 111 3.66 1.24 19.76
CA ASP A 111 4.90 0.49 20.03
C ASP A 111 4.84 -0.95 19.52
N ASP A 112 3.69 -1.62 19.67
CA ASP A 112 3.49 -2.99 19.16
C ASP A 112 3.52 -3.01 17.63
N ILE A 113 2.84 -2.05 17.00
CA ILE A 113 2.82 -1.91 15.54
C ILE A 113 4.23 -1.64 15.00
N ALA A 114 4.96 -0.71 15.63
CA ALA A 114 6.33 -0.36 15.26
C ALA A 114 7.28 -1.56 15.41
N ARG A 115 7.16 -2.30 16.51
CA ARG A 115 7.96 -3.51 16.78
C ARG A 115 7.70 -4.60 15.74
N GLU A 116 6.45 -4.89 15.41
CA GLU A 116 6.12 -5.91 14.41
C GLU A 116 6.53 -5.48 12.99
N ALA A 117 6.32 -4.21 12.63
CA ALA A 117 6.80 -3.68 11.36
C ALA A 117 8.32 -3.81 11.24
N LYS A 118 9.07 -3.46 12.30
CA LYS A 118 10.53 -3.61 12.37
C LYS A 118 10.97 -5.08 12.37
N ARG A 119 10.18 -5.99 12.92
CA ARG A 119 10.46 -7.43 12.84
C ARG A 119 10.36 -7.94 11.40
N LEU A 120 9.36 -7.48 10.64
CA LEU A 120 9.21 -7.86 9.23
C LEU A 120 10.35 -7.37 8.35
N THR A 121 10.99 -6.23 8.64
CA THR A 121 12.17 -5.81 7.84
C THR A 121 13.36 -6.77 7.99
N LYS A 122 13.43 -7.54 9.09
CA LYS A 122 14.46 -8.57 9.29
C LYS A 122 14.32 -9.76 8.34
N THR A 123 13.19 -9.91 7.65
CA THR A 123 13.01 -10.96 6.63
C THR A 123 13.57 -10.56 5.26
N GLY A 124 14.13 -9.35 5.12
CA GLY A 124 14.70 -8.82 3.88
C GLY A 124 13.83 -7.77 3.20
N ILE A 125 12.63 -7.50 3.72
CA ILE A 125 11.76 -6.43 3.22
C ILE A 125 12.43 -5.09 3.50
N LYS A 126 12.64 -4.27 2.46
CA LYS A 126 13.37 -3.01 2.62
C LYS A 126 12.57 -1.99 3.41
N TYR A 127 11.26 -1.86 3.14
CA TYR A 127 10.36 -0.98 3.87
C TYR A 127 9.01 -1.63 4.21
N VAL A 128 8.56 -1.46 5.44
CA VAL A 128 7.21 -1.84 5.89
C VAL A 128 6.49 -0.57 6.30
N VAL A 129 5.38 -0.26 5.63
CA VAL A 129 4.59 0.95 5.86
C VAL A 129 3.22 0.55 6.41
N VAL A 130 3.01 0.71 7.71
CA VAL A 130 1.75 0.34 8.34
C VAL A 130 0.81 1.53 8.37
N SER A 131 -0.34 1.43 7.69
CA SER A 131 -1.36 2.48 7.73
C SER A 131 -2.32 2.33 8.91
N MET A 132 -2.62 3.44 9.59
CA MET A 132 -3.42 3.50 10.82
C MET A 132 -4.58 4.49 10.71
N GLY A 133 -5.07 4.76 9.50
CA GLY A 133 -6.14 5.73 9.25
C GLY A 133 -5.75 7.13 9.72
N LYS A 134 -6.57 7.75 10.59
CA LYS A 134 -6.32 9.09 11.13
C LYS A 134 -5.01 9.21 11.92
N GLU A 135 -4.51 8.09 12.48
CA GLU A 135 -3.27 8.07 13.25
C GLU A 135 -2.02 8.12 12.35
N GLY A 136 -2.21 8.05 11.03
CA GLY A 136 -1.16 8.20 10.03
C GLY A 136 -0.47 6.89 9.67
N LEU A 137 0.85 6.93 9.52
CA LEU A 137 1.68 5.80 9.08
C LEU A 137 2.78 5.50 10.11
N ILE A 138 3.10 4.23 10.28
CA ILE A 138 4.39 3.80 10.84
C ILE A 138 5.24 3.28 9.69
N VAL A 139 6.50 3.71 9.64
CA VAL A 139 7.46 3.27 8.63
C VAL A 139 8.63 2.61 9.32
N ALA A 140 8.89 1.36 8.96
CA ALA A 140 10.07 0.62 9.39
C ALA A 140 10.95 0.31 8.17
N GLY A 141 12.25 0.56 8.33
CA GLY A 141 13.29 0.13 7.39
C GLY A 141 14.42 -0.58 8.13
N LYS A 142 15.62 -0.57 7.56
CA LYS A 142 16.82 -1.13 8.23
C LYS A 142 17.24 -0.21 9.38
N ASP A 143 17.41 1.06 9.08
CA ASP A 143 17.90 2.08 10.00
C ASP A 143 16.78 3.07 10.36
N GLU A 144 15.63 2.93 9.72
CA GLU A 144 14.47 3.77 9.88
C GLU A 144 13.44 3.11 10.80
N LEU A 145 12.90 3.91 11.73
CA LEU A 145 11.68 3.61 12.46
C LEU A 145 11.06 4.96 12.86
N PHE A 146 9.93 5.31 12.25
CA PHE A 146 9.30 6.60 12.52
C PHE A 146 7.80 6.55 12.22
N ARG A 147 7.08 7.50 12.80
CA ARG A 147 5.67 7.78 12.57
C ARG A 147 5.50 9.01 11.69
N VAL A 148 4.56 8.95 10.76
CA VAL A 148 4.07 10.08 9.97
C VAL A 148 2.66 10.42 10.44
N ILE A 149 2.43 11.66 10.85
CA ILE A 149 1.20 12.11 11.49
C ILE A 149 0.54 13.16 10.58
N PRO A 150 -0.55 12.82 9.86
CA PRO A 150 -1.30 13.79 9.09
C PRO A 150 -2.14 14.70 9.99
N PRO A 151 -2.55 15.89 9.51
CA PRO A 151 -3.51 16.73 10.22
C PRO A 151 -4.88 16.04 10.31
N GLU A 152 -5.69 16.45 11.29
CA GLU A 152 -7.09 16.04 11.34
C GLU A 152 -7.88 16.69 10.21
N VAL A 153 -8.68 15.88 9.51
CA VAL A 153 -9.53 16.33 8.40
C VAL A 153 -10.93 15.77 8.53
N ARG A 154 -11.90 16.46 7.95
CA ARG A 154 -13.27 15.96 7.83
C ARG A 154 -13.35 14.93 6.71
N VAL A 155 -13.30 13.65 7.08
CA VAL A 155 -13.36 12.52 6.14
C VAL A 155 -14.70 12.47 5.42
N VAL A 156 -14.65 12.37 4.10
CA VAL A 156 -15.80 12.13 3.20
C VAL A 156 -15.84 10.65 2.80
N THR A 157 -14.69 10.07 2.47
CA THR A 157 -14.54 8.66 2.09
C THR A 157 -13.17 8.15 2.52
N THR A 158 -13.01 6.84 2.70
CA THR A 158 -11.69 6.21 2.89
C THR A 158 -11.29 5.34 1.70
N THR A 159 -12.19 5.19 0.72
CA THR A 159 -11.95 4.39 -0.48
C THR A 159 -10.84 5.01 -1.31
N GLY A 160 -9.83 4.21 -1.67
CA GLY A 160 -8.68 4.66 -2.47
C GLY A 160 -7.60 5.43 -1.69
N ALA A 161 -7.80 5.74 -0.40
CA ALA A 161 -6.79 6.43 0.39
C ALA A 161 -5.49 5.60 0.56
N GLY A 162 -5.63 4.27 0.68
CA GLY A 162 -4.50 3.34 0.69
C GLY A 162 -3.72 3.36 -0.62
N ASP A 163 -4.42 3.24 -1.75
CA ASP A 163 -3.82 3.29 -3.09
C ASP A 163 -3.11 4.63 -3.34
N ALA A 164 -3.74 5.75 -2.96
CA ALA A 164 -3.16 7.08 -3.06
C ALA A 164 -1.90 7.23 -2.19
N THR A 165 -1.89 6.60 -1.01
CA THR A 165 -0.70 6.56 -0.15
C THR A 165 0.45 5.83 -0.84
N VAL A 166 0.20 4.62 -1.38
CA VAL A 166 1.23 3.84 -2.11
C VAL A 166 1.73 4.62 -3.33
N ALA A 167 0.81 5.18 -4.12
CA ALA A 167 1.14 5.97 -5.29
C ALA A 167 2.00 7.18 -4.93
N GLY A 168 1.66 7.91 -3.86
CA GLY A 168 2.45 9.05 -3.38
C GLY A 168 3.85 8.66 -2.92
N ILE A 169 3.98 7.56 -2.18
CA ILE A 169 5.30 7.04 -1.74
C ILE A 169 6.14 6.67 -2.96
N VAL A 170 5.60 5.86 -3.87
CA VAL A 170 6.31 5.40 -5.07
C VAL A 170 6.73 6.58 -5.95
N PHE A 171 5.83 7.54 -6.16
CA PHE A 171 6.14 8.76 -6.92
C PHE A 171 7.32 9.52 -6.30
N SER A 172 7.30 9.75 -4.99
CA SER A 172 8.35 10.51 -4.31
C SER A 172 9.70 9.76 -4.32
N LEU A 173 9.68 8.44 -4.13
CA LEU A 173 10.88 7.60 -4.24
C LEU A 173 11.45 7.57 -5.67
N ASP A 174 10.59 7.55 -6.69
CA ASP A 174 11.00 7.62 -8.10
C ASP A 174 11.64 8.98 -8.44
N LYS A 175 11.24 10.05 -7.74
CA LYS A 175 11.92 11.36 -7.78
C LYS A 175 13.22 11.42 -6.95
N GLY A 176 13.69 10.29 -6.43
CA GLY A 176 14.94 10.20 -5.68
C GLY A 176 14.86 10.73 -4.26
N LYS A 177 13.65 10.97 -3.72
CA LYS A 177 13.49 11.37 -2.33
C LYS A 177 13.73 10.19 -1.38
N GLY A 178 14.15 10.50 -0.16
CA GLY A 178 14.31 9.50 0.90
C GLY A 178 12.95 9.01 1.42
N ILE A 179 12.94 7.83 2.06
CA ILE A 179 11.70 7.21 2.56
C ILE A 179 10.91 8.11 3.52
N LYS A 180 11.59 8.93 4.34
CA LYS A 180 10.94 9.87 5.27
C LYS A 180 10.10 10.92 4.53
N GLU A 181 10.65 11.52 3.48
CA GLU A 181 9.93 12.48 2.64
C GLU A 181 8.85 11.78 1.80
N ALA A 182 9.14 10.58 1.30
CA ALA A 182 8.19 9.81 0.52
C ALA A 182 6.96 9.38 1.33
N ALA A 183 7.14 8.94 2.58
CA ALA A 183 6.06 8.58 3.48
C ALA A 183 5.24 9.81 3.90
N ARG A 184 5.88 10.96 4.12
CA ARG A 184 5.19 12.24 4.36
C ARG A 184 4.29 12.61 3.19
N PHE A 185 4.82 12.51 1.97
CA PHE A 185 4.06 12.78 0.74
C PHE A 185 2.91 11.78 0.54
N GLY A 186 3.17 10.47 0.74
CA GLY A 186 2.15 9.44 0.69
C GLY A 186 1.02 9.66 1.68
N ALA A 187 1.33 9.99 2.94
CA ALA A 187 0.32 10.32 3.94
C ALA A 187 -0.53 11.52 3.51
N ALA A 188 0.08 12.56 2.95
CA ALA A 188 -0.65 13.70 2.40
C ALA A 188 -1.58 13.28 1.24
N CYS A 189 -1.11 12.41 0.34
CA CYS A 189 -1.94 11.90 -0.76
C CYS A 189 -3.13 11.07 -0.26
N GLY A 190 -2.91 10.18 0.70
CA GLY A 190 -3.96 9.39 1.33
C GLY A 190 -5.00 10.28 2.00
N THR A 191 -4.56 11.21 2.85
CA THR A 191 -5.44 12.12 3.58
C THR A 191 -6.23 13.03 2.64
N ALA A 192 -5.60 13.60 1.61
CA ALA A 192 -6.30 14.44 0.64
C ALA A 192 -7.32 13.68 -0.23
N THR A 193 -7.07 12.38 -0.47
CA THR A 193 -8.07 11.50 -1.08
C THR A 193 -9.29 11.34 -0.17
N THR A 194 -9.11 11.31 1.16
CA THR A 194 -10.24 11.12 2.07
C THR A 194 -11.25 12.27 2.11
N ILE A 195 -10.84 13.48 1.74
CA ILE A 195 -11.71 14.67 1.69
C ILE A 195 -12.30 14.91 0.31
N SER A 196 -11.91 14.12 -0.68
CA SER A 196 -12.44 14.22 -2.05
C SER A 196 -13.82 13.55 -2.14
N PRO A 197 -14.80 14.15 -2.84
CA PRO A 197 -16.14 13.58 -2.92
C PRO A 197 -16.19 12.32 -3.81
N GLY A 198 -16.76 11.24 -3.29
CA GLY A 198 -17.00 10.01 -4.04
C GLY A 198 -15.71 9.29 -4.47
N THR A 199 -15.58 9.00 -5.77
CA THR A 199 -14.35 8.44 -6.38
C THR A 199 -13.53 9.50 -7.11
N ALA A 200 -13.78 10.79 -6.84
CA ALA A 200 -13.03 11.86 -7.47
C ALA A 200 -11.55 11.76 -7.08
N THR A 201 -10.68 12.02 -8.05
CA THR A 201 -9.24 12.10 -7.79
C THR A 201 -8.94 13.25 -6.85
N MET A 202 -7.99 13.02 -5.95
CA MET A 202 -7.40 14.02 -5.08
C MET A 202 -7.03 15.31 -5.85
N ARG A 203 -7.35 16.46 -5.26
CA ARG A 203 -6.89 17.77 -5.76
C ARG A 203 -5.47 18.05 -5.28
N ARG A 204 -4.65 18.61 -6.16
CA ARG A 204 -3.25 18.91 -5.85
C ARG A 204 -3.13 19.92 -4.71
N GLU A 205 -3.97 20.95 -4.74
CA GLU A 205 -3.95 22.06 -3.78
C GLU A 205 -4.26 21.56 -2.36
N ASP A 206 -5.22 20.65 -2.24
CA ASP A 206 -5.57 20.02 -0.97
C ASP A 206 -4.41 19.17 -0.44
N MET A 207 -3.76 18.40 -1.31
CA MET A 207 -2.60 17.59 -0.96
C MET A 207 -1.42 18.45 -0.52
N GLU A 208 -1.09 19.52 -1.25
CA GLU A 208 0.01 20.43 -0.92
C GLU A 208 -0.22 21.13 0.42
N ARG A 209 -1.46 21.58 0.68
CA ARG A 209 -1.84 22.15 1.98
C ARG A 209 -1.63 21.14 3.11
N ILE A 210 -2.20 19.94 2.96
CA ILE A 210 -2.08 18.86 3.95
C ILE A 210 -0.62 18.49 4.16
N LEU A 211 0.18 18.39 3.10
CA LEU A 211 1.60 18.07 3.16
C LEU A 211 2.37 19.04 4.06
N GLY A 212 2.05 20.33 4.01
CA GLY A 212 2.61 21.37 4.86
C GLY A 212 2.39 21.12 6.36
N GLU A 213 1.32 20.41 6.71
CA GLU A 213 0.90 20.13 8.09
C GLU A 213 1.31 18.72 8.57
N VAL A 214 1.77 17.83 7.67
CA VAL A 214 2.19 16.47 8.05
C VAL A 214 3.48 16.53 8.90
N ALA A 215 3.40 15.99 10.11
CA ALA A 215 4.53 15.85 11.03
C ALA A 215 5.19 14.47 10.90
N VAL A 216 6.46 14.39 11.29
CA VAL A 216 7.23 13.14 11.39
C VAL A 216 7.87 13.05 12.76
N GLN A 217 7.75 11.89 13.40
CA GLN A 217 8.28 11.59 14.72
C GLN A 217 9.10 10.31 14.67
N ASP A 218 10.38 10.34 15.06
CA ASP A 218 11.19 9.12 15.18
C ASP A 218 10.72 8.27 16.38
N LEU A 219 10.84 6.95 16.27
CA LEU A 219 10.38 5.96 17.26
C LEU A 219 11.53 5.06 17.74
#